data_AF-A0A1E3VJP3-F1
#
_entry.id   AF-A0A1E3VJP3-F1
#
_cell.length_a   1.000
_cell.length_b   1.000
_cell.length_c   1.000
_cell.angle_alpha   90.00
_cell.angle_beta   90.00
_cell.angle_gamma   90.00
#
_symmetry.space_group_name_H-M   'P 1'
#
loop_
_entity.id
_entity.type
_entity.pdbx_description
1 polymer ?
#
loop_
_entity_poly.entity_id
_entity_poly.type
_entity_poly.pdbx_seq_one_letter_code
_entity_poly.pdbx_strand_id
1 'polypeptide(L)' 'MRALKAGTDIVVFSNIKRDDPEFGRRIHRALSDAVCDGRLSEKRIEDAYGRIVRLKDQLKTDTLPRAW' A
#
# COMPACT_ATOMS: atom_id res chain seq x y z
N MET A 1 4.10 -6.22 7.72
CA MET A 1 2.92 -6.05 8.61
C MET A 1 2.98 -4.85 9.54
N ARG A 2 4.06 -4.60 10.29
CA ARG A 2 4.13 -3.47 11.25
C ARG A 2 3.80 -2.11 10.63
N ALA A 3 4.39 -1.78 9.49
CA ALA A 3 4.14 -0.52 8.78
C ALA A 3 2.66 -0.31 8.41
N LEU A 4 2.00 -1.34 7.88
CA LEU A 4 0.57 -1.28 7.52
C LEU A 4 -0.33 -1.06 8.74
N LYS A 5 -0.02 -1.74 9.86
CA LYS A 5 -0.72 -1.54 11.13
C LYS A 5 -0.48 -0.16 11.73
N ALA A 6 0.68 0.44 11.46
CA ALA A 6 1.03 1.80 11.87
C ALA A 6 0.33 2.89 11.02
N GLY A 7 -0.52 2.52 10.06
CA GLY A 7 -1.26 3.49 9.25
C GLY A 7 -0.55 3.93 7.97
N THR A 8 0.54 3.25 7.57
CA THR A 8 1.16 3.50 6.26
C THR A 8 0.27 2.99 5.13
N ASP A 9 0.16 3.77 4.05
CA ASP A 9 -0.65 3.43 2.87
C ASP A 9 0.17 2.78 1.75
N ILE A 10 1.46 3.12 1.64
CA ILE A 10 2.37 2.59 0.61
C ILE A 10 3.61 2.01 1.29
N VAL A 11 3.94 0.77 0.99
CA VAL A 11 5.20 0.14 1.39
C VAL A 11 6.08 -0.01 0.15
N VAL A 12 7.25 0.62 0.18
CA VAL A 12 8.23 0.55 -0.91
C VAL A 12 9.29 -0.46 -0.55
N PHE A 13 9.52 -1.41 -1.45
CA PHE A 13 10.62 -2.37 -1.36
C PHE A 13 11.68 -1.95 -2.38
N SER A 14 12.90 -1.68 -1.91
CA SER A 14 14.04 -1.33 -2.75
C SER A 14 15.23 -2.21 -2.41
N ASN A 15 16.22 -2.25 -3.32
CA ASN A 15 17.47 -2.99 -3.14
C ASN A 15 17.28 -4.49 -2.82
N ILE A 16 16.42 -5.16 -3.57
CA ILE A 16 16.27 -6.62 -3.50
C ILE A 16 17.55 -7.22 -4.10
N LYS A 17 18.51 -7.57 -3.25
CA LYS A 17 19.89 -7.99 -3.61
C LYS A 17 19.96 -9.18 -4.59
N ARG A 18 18.86 -9.90 -4.78
CA ARG A 18 18.75 -11.08 -5.63
C ARG A 18 17.48 -10.89 -6.46
N ASP A 19 17.59 -11.04 -7.78
CA ASP A 19 16.41 -11.10 -8.63
C ASP A 19 15.55 -12.28 -8.16
N ASP A 20 14.44 -11.94 -7.50
CA ASP A 20 13.54 -12.88 -6.87
C ASP A 20 12.15 -12.62 -7.45
N PRO A 21 11.81 -13.26 -8.58
CA PRO A 21 10.52 -13.07 -9.25
C PRO A 21 9.33 -13.45 -8.35
N GLU A 22 9.58 -14.27 -7.33
CA GLU A 22 8.57 -14.73 -6.37
C GLU A 22 8.34 -13.75 -5.22
N PHE A 23 9.21 -12.75 -5.04
CA PHE A 23 9.12 -11.80 -3.93
C PHE A 23 7.77 -11.08 -3.91
N GLY A 24 7.34 -10.54 -5.06
CA GLY A 24 6.05 -9.87 -5.19
C GLY A 24 4.88 -10.79 -4.82
N ARG A 25 4.89 -12.04 -5.30
CA ARG A 25 3.85 -13.03 -5.00
C ARG A 25 3.78 -13.34 -3.51
N ARG A 26 4.93 -13.51 -2.84
CA ARG A 26 4.98 -13.77 -1.39
C ARG A 26 4.45 -12.60 -0.57
N ILE A 27 4.79 -11.36 -0.94
CA ILE A 27 4.25 -10.17 -0.28
C ILE A 27 2.74 -10.09 -0.46
N HIS A 28 2.25 -10.26 -1.69
CA HIS A 28 0.81 -10.24 -1.97
C HIS A 28 0.08 -11.30 -1.14
N ARG A 29 0.55 -12.55 -1.16
CA ARG A 29 -0.05 -13.64 -0.37
C ARG A 29 -0.09 -13.33 1.13
N ALA A 30 1.03 -12.85 1.69
CA ALA A 30 1.09 -12.52 3.12
C ALA A 30 0.11 -11.39 3.52
N LEU A 31 -0.17 -10.46 2.61
CA LEU A 31 -1.17 -9.40 2.81
C LEU A 31 -2.59 -9.95 2.69
N SER A 32 -2.88 -10.72 1.65
CA SER A 32 -4.20 -11.33 1.44
C SER A 32 -4.57 -12.25 2.62
N ASP A 33 -3.65 -13.12 3.04
CA ASP A 33 -3.86 -13.99 4.20
C ASP A 33 -4.11 -13.16 5.48
N ALA A 34 -3.40 -12.04 5.66
CA ALA A 34 -3.62 -11.17 6.82
C ALA A 34 -4.99 -10.48 6.81
N VAL A 35 -5.57 -10.21 5.64
CA VAL A 35 -6.93 -9.68 5.52
C VAL A 35 -7.95 -10.78 5.79
N CYS A 36 -7.81 -11.94 5.15
CA CYS A 36 -8.70 -13.08 5.34
C CYS A 36 -8.76 -13.54 6.81
N ASP A 37 -7.61 -13.52 7.51
CA ASP A 37 -7.51 -13.88 8.91
C ASP A 37 -7.97 -12.76 9.88
N GLY A 38 -8.39 -11.60 9.37
CA GLY A 38 -8.80 -10.44 10.19
C GLY A 38 -7.65 -9.72 10.90
N ARG A 39 -6.38 -10.10 10.66
CA ARG A 39 -5.18 -9.43 11.23
C ARG A 39 -4.95 -8.04 10.64
N LEU A 40 -5.57 -7.77 9.50
CA LEU A 40 -5.66 -6.48 8.82
C LEU A 40 -7.11 -6.30 8.35
N SER A 41 -7.72 -5.17 8.67
CA SER A 41 -9.10 -4.89 8.23
C SER A 41 -9.15 -4.68 6.72
N GLU A 42 -10.14 -5.25 6.05
CA GLU A 42 -10.43 -4.98 4.64
C GLU A 42 -10.68 -3.49 4.39
N LYS A 43 -11.54 -2.87 5.22
CA LYS A 43 -11.78 -1.41 5.20
C LYS A 43 -10.49 -0.59 5.24
N ARG A 44 -9.48 -1.04 5.99
CA ARG A 44 -8.18 -0.34 6.06
C ARG A 44 -7.46 -0.36 4.72
N ILE A 45 -7.55 -1.45 3.95
CA ILE A 45 -7.00 -1.55 2.59
C ILE A 45 -7.77 -0.63 1.65
N GLU A 46 -9.10 -0.65 1.70
CA GLU A 46 -9.97 0.20 0.88
C GLU A 46 -9.69 1.69 1.12
N ASP A 47 -9.61 2.10 2.39
CA ASP A 47 -9.32 3.48 2.77
C ASP A 47 -7.95 3.94 2.25
N ALA A 48 -6.92 3.08 2.34
CA ALA A 48 -5.59 3.36 1.81
C ALA A 48 -5.60 3.49 0.29
N TYR A 49 -6.30 2.58 -0.40
CA TYR A 49 -6.47 2.64 -1.84
C TYR A 49 -7.18 3.93 -2.28
N GLY A 50 -8.26 4.31 -1.58
CA GLY A 50 -9.00 5.55 -1.85
C GLY A 50 -8.12 6.80 -1.73
N ARG A 51 -7.26 6.88 -0.70
CA ARG A 51 -6.28 7.98 -0.57
C ARG A 51 -5.28 8.02 -1.73
N ILE A 52 -4.77 6.87 -2.16
CA ILE A 52 -3.82 6.77 -3.28
C ILE A 52 -4.48 7.20 -4.60
N VAL A 53 -5.71 6.75 -4.86
CA VAL A 53 -6.47 7.14 -6.06
C VAL A 53 -6.72 8.64 -6.07
N ARG A 54 -7.19 9.21 -4.95
CA ARG A 54 -7.39 10.66 -4.83
C ARG A 54 -6.10 11.45 -5.07
N LEU A 55 -4.99 11.01 -4.51
CA LEU A 55 -3.69 11.67 -4.74
C LEU A 55 -3.31 11.64 -6.23
N LYS A 56 -3.48 10.50 -6.89
CA LYS A 56 -3.21 10.36 -8.33
C LYS A 56 -4.10 11.28 -9.16
N ASP A 57 -5.36 11.44 -8.78
CA ASP A 57 -6.30 12.33 -9.45
C ASP A 57 -5.92 13.80 -9.30
N GLN A 58 -5.53 14.21 -8.08
CA GLN A 58 -5.04 15.55 -7.80
C GLN A 58 -3.77 15.89 -8.58
N LEU A 59 -2.87 14.91 -8.73
CA LEU A 59 -1.65 15.04 -9.53
C LEU A 59 -1.92 15.17 -11.03
N LYS A 60 -2.99 14.56 -11.56
CA LYS A 60 -3.37 14.69 -12.97
C LYS A 60 -4.02 16.03 -13.29
N THR A 61 -4.73 16.59 -12.32
CA THR A 61 -5.54 17.80 -12.48
C THR A 61 -4.84 19.06 -11.95
N ASP A 62 -3.59 18.96 -11.48
CA ASP A 62 -2.83 20.02 -10.79
C ASP A 62 -3.59 20.68 -9.63
N THR A 63 -4.54 19.95 -9.03
CA THR A 63 -5.38 20.44 -7.92
C THR A 63 -4.76 20.17 -6.54
N LEU A 64 -3.47 19.82 -6.51
CA LEU A 64 -2.74 19.68 -5.26
C LEU A 64 -2.71 21.03 -4.53
N PRO A 65 -3.10 21.06 -3.24
CA PRO A 65 -2.89 22.24 -2.42
C PRO A 65 -1.39 22.58 -2.43
N ARG A 66 -1.04 23.76 -2.93
CA ARG A 66 0.31 24.30 -2.80
C ARG A 66 0.50 24.78 -1.36
N ALA A 67 0.67 23.84 -0.44
CA ALA A 67 1.08 24.12 0.92
C ALA A 67 2.05 23.02 1.34
N TRP A 68 3.33 23.37 1.38
CA TRP A 68 4.38 22.61 2.06
C TRP A 68 4.96 23.51 3.13
#